data_AF-A0A496PQD9-F1
#
_entry.id   AF-A0A496PQD9-F1
#
_cell.length_a   1.000
_cell.length_b   1.000
_cell.length_c   1.000
_cell.angle_alpha   90.00
_cell.angle_beta   90.00
_cell.angle_gamma   90.00
#
_symmetry.space_group_name_H-M   'P 1'
#
loop_
_entity.id
_entity.type
_entity.pdbx_description
1 polymer ?
#
loop_
_entity_poly.entity_id
_entity_poly.type
_entity_poly.pdbx_seq_one_letter_code
_entity_poly.pdbx_strand_id
1 'polypeptide(L)'
;MIKSILKKRDSVSMAMVLHLLTPGLGHIYWNEYLFGLFIFLITLTASVLFIVSLFIAIPVPVRLVIYGLPLLFYFFSFFDLYRSVKARTGRLKHTSRRIWVCLITGILFQFLWPLAPANFGVRNCPDIFIQDNNNLAPFYTEGDVLKASSLAYFLDVWIVNKKIIHSLPDRFELVRFRSETNSKLCGWVIGLPAEEVEMIDDILFVNNTPIFATSESVPMLRGNLPLTSAGAYSVLVVTVRLGSVDQIREVPLTHIIGKVGIAF
;
A
#
# COMPACT_ATOMS: atom_id res chain seq x y z
N MET A 1 18.01 41.43 20.67
CA MET A 1 17.42 40.24 20.00
C MET A 1 18.43 39.08 19.85
N ILE A 2 19.64 39.28 19.32
CA ILE A 2 20.62 38.20 19.06
C ILE A 2 21.10 37.44 20.32
N LYS A 3 21.32 38.14 21.45
CA LYS A 3 21.70 37.48 22.73
C LYS A 3 20.60 36.57 23.31
N SER A 4 19.33 36.89 23.07
CA SER A 4 18.18 36.05 23.48
C SER A 4 18.13 34.75 22.67
N ILE A 5 18.41 34.84 21.36
CA ILE A 5 18.53 33.68 20.48
C ILE A 5 19.71 32.80 20.90
N LEU A 6 20.85 33.40 21.26
CA LEU A 6 22.05 32.69 21.75
C LEU A 6 21.80 31.92 23.06
N LYS A 7 21.08 32.51 24.03
CA LYS A 7 20.77 31.83 25.31
C LYS A 7 19.81 30.64 25.14
N LYS A 8 18.97 30.65 24.10
CA LYS A 8 18.10 29.51 23.74
C LYS A 8 18.82 28.34 23.08
N ARG A 9 20.07 28.51 22.62
CA ARG A 9 20.82 27.48 21.87
C ARG A 9 21.16 26.24 22.68
N ASP A 10 21.56 26.44 23.93
CA ASP A 10 21.94 25.35 24.84
C ASP A 10 20.78 24.98 25.76
N SER A 11 19.55 25.30 25.35
CA SER A 11 18.36 25.00 26.14
C SER A 11 17.91 23.56 25.89
N VAL A 12 17.49 22.91 26.98
CA VAL A 12 16.74 21.64 26.97
C VAL A 12 15.63 21.68 25.91
N SER A 13 14.90 22.79 25.84
CA SER A 13 13.80 22.98 24.89
C SER A 13 14.23 22.77 23.44
N MET A 14 15.41 23.26 23.03
CA MET A 14 15.89 23.10 21.66
C MET A 14 16.19 21.63 21.34
N ALA A 15 16.85 20.92 22.24
CA ALA A 15 17.12 19.49 22.07
C ALA A 15 15.81 18.68 21.97
N MET A 16 14.82 19.02 22.79
CA MET A 16 13.49 18.39 22.73
C MET A 16 12.77 18.66 21.42
N VAL A 17 12.79 19.90 20.92
CA VAL A 17 12.18 20.24 19.63
C VAL A 17 12.86 19.47 18.49
N LEU A 18 14.19 19.37 18.49
CA LEU A 18 14.90 18.58 17.48
C LEU A 18 14.54 17.09 17.54
N HIS A 19 14.42 16.53 18.74
CA HIS A 19 14.00 15.14 18.94
C HIS A 19 12.54 14.86 18.54
N LEU A 20 11.67 15.86 18.69
CA LEU A 20 10.31 15.82 18.21
C LEU A 20 10.25 15.88 16.68
N LEU A 21 11.07 16.73 16.05
CA LEU A 21 11.16 16.82 14.59
C LEU A 21 11.71 15.52 13.97
N THR A 22 12.69 14.88 14.59
CA THR A 22 13.20 13.60 14.12
C THR A 22 13.74 12.80 15.30
N PRO A 23 13.22 11.58 15.54
CA PRO A 23 13.70 10.72 16.62
C PRO A 23 15.21 10.52 16.55
N GLY A 24 15.90 10.82 17.66
CA GLY A 24 17.35 10.69 17.79
C GLY A 24 18.15 11.96 17.47
N LEU A 25 17.54 12.93 16.76
CA LEU A 25 18.23 14.15 16.34
C LEU A 25 18.62 15.06 17.52
N GLY A 26 17.84 15.05 18.60
CA GLY A 26 18.19 15.74 19.85
C GLY A 26 19.46 15.19 20.51
N HIS A 27 19.64 13.86 20.52
CA HIS A 27 20.86 13.23 21.02
C HIS A 27 22.06 13.51 20.11
N ILE A 28 21.87 13.44 18.79
CA ILE A 28 22.89 13.84 17.82
C ILE A 28 23.30 15.29 18.04
N TYR A 29 22.35 16.19 18.29
CA TYR A 29 22.64 17.59 18.61
C TYR A 29 23.52 17.74 19.86
N TRP A 30 23.35 16.86 20.84
CA TRP A 30 24.09 16.84 22.12
C TRP A 30 25.36 15.96 22.13
N ASN A 31 25.89 15.60 20.96
CA ASN A 31 27.07 14.74 20.75
C ASN A 31 26.90 13.26 21.16
N GLU A 32 25.67 12.79 21.35
CA GLU A 32 25.37 11.40 21.63
C GLU A 32 25.01 10.66 20.34
N TYR A 33 25.96 10.66 19.39
CA TYR A 33 25.72 10.21 18.01
C TYR A 33 25.24 8.76 17.93
N LEU A 34 25.90 7.85 18.65
CA LEU A 34 25.55 6.42 18.63
C LEU A 34 24.13 6.19 19.15
N PHE A 35 23.77 6.85 20.24
CA PHE A 35 22.44 6.69 20.84
C PHE A 35 21.34 7.34 19.99
N GLY A 36 21.60 8.54 19.45
CA GLY A 36 20.69 9.19 18.52
C GLY A 36 20.48 8.37 17.24
N LEU A 37 21.55 7.81 16.67
CA LEU A 37 21.45 6.92 15.51
C LEU A 37 20.67 5.65 15.84
N PHE A 38 20.89 5.07 17.02
CA PHE A 38 20.15 3.90 17.49
C PHE A 38 18.64 4.16 17.58
N ILE A 39 18.23 5.28 18.20
CA ILE A 39 16.81 5.67 18.29
C ILE A 39 16.22 5.88 16.90
N PHE A 40 16.96 6.56 16.01
CA PHE A 40 16.54 6.77 14.62
C PHE A 40 16.31 5.44 13.90
N LEU A 41 17.24 4.48 14.02
CA LEU A 41 17.11 3.16 13.39
C LEU A 41 15.95 2.33 13.95
N ILE A 42 15.70 2.37 15.26
CA ILE A 42 14.52 1.73 15.86
C ILE A 42 13.24 2.31 15.26
N THR A 43 13.16 3.64 15.17
CA THR A 43 11.99 4.32 14.60
C THR A 43 11.82 3.99 13.12
N LEU A 44 12.91 3.96 12.36
CA LEU A 44 12.90 3.57 10.95
C LEU A 44 12.41 2.13 10.78
N THR A 45 12.91 1.20 11.60
CA THR A 45 12.49 -0.21 11.58
C THR A 45 11.01 -0.34 11.93
N ALA A 46 10.54 0.37 12.95
CA ALA A 46 9.13 0.42 13.33
C ALA A 46 8.25 0.96 12.19
N SER A 47 8.73 1.98 11.46
CA SER A 47 8.03 2.57 10.32
C SER A 47 7.93 1.59 9.15
N VAL A 48 9.00 0.85 8.85
CA VAL A 48 9.00 -0.21 7.84
C VAL A 48 8.04 -1.34 8.24
N LEU A 49 8.09 -1.79 9.50
CA LEU A 49 7.18 -2.82 10.01
C LEU A 49 5.71 -2.35 10.00
N PHE A 50 5.47 -1.06 10.23
CA PHE A 50 4.15 -0.45 10.07
C PHE A 50 3.66 -0.56 8.62
N ILE A 51 4.49 -0.18 7.65
CA ILE A 51 4.16 -0.31 6.23
C ILE A 51 3.91 -1.78 5.85
N VAL A 52 4.78 -2.70 6.27
CA VAL A 52 4.62 -4.14 6.01
C VAL A 52 3.31 -4.69 6.57
N SER A 53 2.87 -4.21 7.74
CA SER A 53 1.61 -4.65 8.35
C SER A 53 0.36 -4.24 7.56
N LEU A 54 0.47 -3.27 6.65
CA LEU A 54 -0.63 -2.91 5.76
C LEU A 54 -0.87 -4.00 4.70
N PHE A 55 0.14 -4.84 4.43
CA PHE A 55 0.08 -5.90 3.43
C PHE A 55 -0.13 -7.29 4.01
N ILE A 56 0.20 -7.48 5.29
CA ILE A 56 0.14 -8.79 5.96
C ILE A 56 -0.82 -8.68 7.13
N ALA A 57 -1.77 -9.60 7.22
CA ALA A 57 -2.68 -9.70 8.35
C ALA A 57 -1.91 -10.15 9.61
N ILE A 58 -1.39 -9.18 10.37
CA ILE A 58 -0.69 -9.45 11.63
C ILE A 58 -1.72 -9.56 12.77
N PRO A 59 -1.65 -10.59 13.63
CA PRO A 59 -2.50 -10.69 14.82
C PRO A 59 -2.41 -9.44 15.70
N VAL A 60 -3.52 -9.02 16.29
CA VAL A 60 -3.60 -7.80 17.11
C VAL A 60 -2.54 -7.76 18.22
N PRO A 61 -2.27 -8.85 18.99
CA PRO A 61 -1.25 -8.82 20.04
C PRO A 61 0.15 -8.52 19.50
N VAL A 62 0.48 -9.06 18.32
CA VAL A 62 1.78 -8.85 17.68
C VAL A 62 1.92 -7.40 17.21
N ARG A 63 0.86 -6.80 16.65
CA ARG A 63 0.83 -5.37 16.31
C ARG A 63 1.07 -4.48 17.54
N LEU A 64 0.44 -4.80 18.68
CA LEU A 64 0.65 -4.07 19.92
C LEU A 64 2.10 -4.11 20.39
N VAL A 65 2.77 -5.26 20.29
CA VAL A 65 4.19 -5.39 20.64
C VAL A 65 5.07 -4.61 19.66
N ILE A 66 4.86 -4.79 18.36
CA ILE A 66 5.65 -4.16 17.29
C ILE A 66 5.58 -2.63 17.36
N TYR A 67 4.43 -2.04 17.68
CA TYR A 67 4.27 -0.58 17.75
C TYR A 67 4.42 -0.01 19.15
N GLY A 68 3.99 -0.75 20.17
CA GLY A 68 4.08 -0.31 21.56
C GLY A 68 5.52 -0.22 22.04
N LEU A 69 6.38 -1.16 21.67
CA LEU A 69 7.76 -1.16 22.13
C LEU A 69 8.57 0.04 21.57
N PRO A 70 8.58 0.34 20.26
CA PRO A 70 9.19 1.57 19.73
C PRO A 70 8.61 2.85 20.34
N LEU A 71 7.30 2.91 20.60
CA LEU A 71 6.67 4.06 21.24
C LEU A 71 7.18 4.27 22.67
N LEU A 72 7.27 3.18 23.45
CA LEU A 72 7.85 3.22 24.80
C LEU A 72 9.33 3.63 24.76
N PHE A 73 10.13 3.06 23.84
CA PHE A 73 11.52 3.46 23.64
C PHE A 73 11.64 4.94 23.26
N TYR A 74 10.76 5.43 22.38
CA TYR A 74 10.72 6.84 22.01
C TYR A 74 10.40 7.72 23.21
N PHE A 75 9.42 7.36 24.03
CA PHE A 75 9.12 8.07 25.27
C PHE A 75 10.31 8.09 26.23
N PHE A 76 10.94 6.95 26.50
CA PHE A 76 12.13 6.87 27.36
C PHE A 76 13.29 7.71 26.84
N SER A 77 13.47 7.79 25.52
CA SER A 77 14.51 8.62 24.93
C SER A 77 14.33 10.12 25.23
N PHE A 78 13.10 10.62 25.42
CA PHE A 78 12.90 12.00 25.88
C PHE A 78 13.42 12.23 27.30
N PHE A 79 13.17 11.30 28.22
CA PHE A 79 13.66 11.41 29.59
C PHE A 79 15.19 11.32 29.65
N ASP A 80 15.75 10.41 28.85
CA ASP A 80 17.20 10.27 28.76
C ASP A 80 17.84 11.55 28.20
N LEU A 81 17.29 12.09 27.09
CA LEU A 81 17.73 13.36 26.53
C LEU A 81 17.62 14.50 27.54
N TYR A 82 16.50 14.59 28.26
CA TYR A 82 16.27 15.62 29.29
C TYR A 82 17.37 15.56 30.36
N ARG A 83 17.62 14.36 30.87
CA ARG A 83 18.63 14.11 31.90
C ARG A 83 20.03 14.43 31.39
N SER A 84 20.38 13.99 30.19
CA SER A 84 21.70 14.22 29.59
C SER A 84 21.98 15.70 29.33
N VAL A 85 21.00 16.44 28.79
CA VAL A 85 21.12 17.88 28.57
C VAL A 85 21.29 18.60 29.91
N LYS A 86 20.42 18.31 30.89
CA LYS A 86 20.48 18.95 32.22
C LYS A 86 21.83 18.73 32.89
N ALA A 87 22.37 17.51 32.85
CA ALA A 87 23.64 17.16 33.46
C ALA A 87 24.86 17.84 32.80
N ARG A 88 24.75 18.25 31.53
CA ARG A 88 25.85 18.85 30.75
C ARG A 88 25.67 20.33 30.46
N THR A 89 24.59 20.95 30.96
CA THR A 89 24.29 22.38 30.78
C THR A 89 25.51 23.22 31.18
N GLY A 90 26.06 23.99 30.24
CA GLY A 90 27.23 24.86 30.47
C GLY A 90 28.61 24.27 30.14
N ARG A 91 28.73 22.97 29.83
CA ARG A 91 30.01 22.35 29.44
C ARG A 91 30.28 22.36 27.93
N LEU A 92 29.23 22.30 27.13
CA LEU A 92 29.32 22.22 25.67
C LEU A 92 28.91 23.56 25.06
N LYS A 93 29.75 24.10 24.16
CA LYS A 93 29.39 25.25 23.33
C LYS A 93 28.94 24.72 21.97
N HIS A 94 27.64 24.83 21.66
CA HIS A 94 27.12 24.44 20.36
C HIS A 94 27.33 25.57 19.34
N THR A 95 27.81 25.23 18.15
CA THR A 95 27.99 26.21 17.07
C THR A 95 26.66 26.55 16.43
N SER A 96 26.50 27.82 16.02
CA SER A 96 25.32 28.29 15.26
C SER A 96 24.98 27.39 14.08
N ARG A 97 26.02 26.98 13.35
CA ARG A 97 25.91 26.17 12.13
C ARG A 97 25.26 24.83 12.42
N ARG A 98 25.66 24.14 13.50
CA ARG A 98 25.13 22.83 13.85
C ARG A 98 23.62 22.87 14.15
N ILE A 99 23.18 23.89 14.86
CA ILE A 99 21.76 24.09 15.17
C ILE A 99 20.96 24.19 13.88
N TRP A 100 21.41 25.02 12.94
CA TRP A 100 20.76 25.18 11.66
C TRP A 100 20.78 23.90 10.83
N VAL A 101 21.89 23.17 10.78
CA VAL A 101 21.94 21.88 10.08
C VAL A 101 20.92 20.92 10.68
N CYS A 102 20.92 20.70 11.99
CA CYS A 102 19.95 19.80 12.62
C CYS A 102 18.50 20.27 12.37
N LEU A 103 18.21 21.56 12.53
CA LEU A 103 16.86 22.09 12.34
C LEU A 103 16.39 21.94 10.89
N ILE A 104 17.24 22.27 9.91
CA ILE A 104 16.93 22.08 8.49
C ILE A 104 16.74 20.60 8.19
N THR A 105 17.61 19.71 8.67
CA THR A 105 17.46 18.25 8.49
C THR A 105 16.15 17.75 9.08
N GLY A 106 15.79 18.17 10.29
CA GLY A 106 14.54 17.75 10.93
C GLY A 106 13.29 18.27 10.21
N ILE A 107 13.31 19.50 9.73
CA ILE A 107 12.23 20.06 8.92
C ILE A 107 12.11 19.31 7.58
N LEU A 108 13.22 19.13 6.87
CA LEU A 108 13.22 18.38 5.60
C LEU A 108 12.71 16.96 5.81
N PHE A 109 13.12 16.29 6.89
CA PHE A 109 12.59 14.97 7.23
C PHE A 109 11.07 15.00 7.40
N GLN A 110 10.52 15.94 8.16
CA GLN A 110 9.08 16.09 8.37
C GLN A 110 8.29 16.37 7.09
N PHE A 111 8.88 17.07 6.11
CA PHE A 111 8.27 17.28 4.80
C PHE A 111 8.41 16.09 3.86
N LEU A 112 9.53 15.38 3.90
CA LEU A 112 9.80 14.26 2.99
C LEU A 112 9.12 12.97 3.43
N TRP A 113 9.01 12.73 4.75
CA TRP A 113 8.41 11.53 5.32
C TRP A 113 6.98 11.26 4.80
N PRO A 114 6.05 12.24 4.81
CA PRO A 114 4.67 12.03 4.37
C PRO A 114 4.55 11.83 2.86
N LEU A 115 5.53 12.30 2.07
CA LEU A 115 5.49 12.17 0.61
C LEU A 115 5.58 10.71 0.16
N ALA A 116 6.30 9.86 0.89
CA ALA A 116 6.42 8.45 0.55
C ALA A 116 5.07 7.69 0.67
N PRO A 117 4.37 7.68 1.83
CA PRO A 117 3.05 7.06 1.93
C PRO A 117 2.00 7.78 1.09
N ALA A 118 2.07 9.10 0.89
CA ALA A 118 1.16 9.82 0.01
C ALA A 118 1.34 9.41 -1.46
N ASN A 119 2.58 9.38 -1.97
CA ASN A 119 2.87 8.91 -3.32
C ASN A 119 2.48 7.43 -3.49
N PHE A 120 2.74 6.60 -2.48
CA PHE A 120 2.26 5.22 -2.47
C PHE A 120 0.73 5.14 -2.56
N GLY A 121 0.02 5.91 -1.74
CA GLY A 121 -1.44 5.96 -1.71
C GLY A 121 -2.04 6.46 -3.02
N VAL A 122 -1.46 7.51 -3.63
CA VAL A 122 -1.92 8.05 -4.92
C VAL A 122 -1.74 7.04 -6.04
N ARG A 123 -0.60 6.34 -6.09
CA ARG A 123 -0.31 5.36 -7.14
C ARG A 123 -1.09 4.05 -7.00
N ASN A 124 -1.52 3.74 -5.79
CA ASN A 124 -2.26 2.52 -5.46
C ASN A 124 -3.73 2.82 -5.13
N CYS A 125 -4.19 4.03 -5.45
CA CYS A 125 -5.58 4.43 -5.27
C CYS A 125 -6.48 3.56 -6.16
N PRO A 126 -7.64 3.08 -5.67
CA PRO A 126 -8.56 2.32 -6.50
C PRO A 126 -9.04 3.16 -7.69
N ASP A 127 -9.20 2.53 -8.86
CA ASP A 127 -9.78 3.18 -10.05
C ASP A 127 -11.28 3.31 -9.83
N ILE A 128 -11.77 4.51 -9.55
CA ILE A 128 -13.20 4.82 -9.38
C ILE A 128 -13.78 5.13 -10.76
N PHE A 129 -14.90 4.50 -11.11
CA PHE A 129 -15.56 4.69 -12.40
C PHE A 129 -17.07 4.51 -12.28
N ILE A 130 -17.80 5.05 -13.26
CA ILE A 130 -19.25 4.87 -13.39
C ILE A 130 -19.47 3.72 -14.39
N GLN A 131 -20.42 2.84 -14.10
CA GLN A 131 -20.80 1.78 -15.03
C GLN A 131 -21.60 2.37 -16.20
N ASP A 132 -21.03 2.34 -17.40
CA ASP A 132 -21.59 3.05 -18.57
C ASP A 132 -22.76 2.32 -19.26
N ASN A 133 -23.01 1.05 -18.91
CA ASN A 133 -24.06 0.24 -19.56
C ASN A 133 -24.54 -0.92 -18.67
N ASN A 134 -25.63 -1.57 -19.07
CA ASN A 134 -26.24 -2.70 -18.35
C ASN A 134 -25.62 -4.07 -18.68
N ASN A 135 -24.39 -4.13 -19.19
CA ASN A 135 -23.76 -5.41 -19.52
C ASN A 135 -23.45 -6.29 -18.29
N LEU A 136 -23.26 -5.64 -17.14
CA LEU A 136 -22.97 -6.30 -15.86
C LEU A 136 -24.24 -6.57 -15.03
N ALA A 137 -25.43 -6.29 -15.58
CA ALA A 137 -26.69 -6.58 -14.91
C ALA A 137 -26.87 -8.10 -14.73
N PRO A 138 -27.48 -8.56 -13.63
CA PRO A 138 -28.17 -7.76 -12.60
C PRO A 138 -27.27 -7.25 -11.47
N PHE A 139 -25.97 -7.58 -11.46
CA PHE A 139 -25.07 -7.26 -10.35
C PHE A 139 -24.76 -5.77 -10.26
N TYR A 140 -24.55 -5.15 -11.42
CA TYR A 140 -24.32 -3.72 -11.55
C TYR A 140 -25.10 -3.17 -12.72
N THR A 141 -25.74 -2.04 -12.51
CA THR A 141 -26.56 -1.32 -13.48
C THR A 141 -25.86 -0.07 -13.98
N GLU A 142 -26.32 0.45 -15.11
CA GLU A 142 -25.85 1.73 -15.64
C GLU A 142 -26.03 2.84 -14.61
N GLY A 143 -24.96 3.62 -14.38
CA GLY A 143 -24.92 4.70 -13.40
C GLY A 143 -24.34 4.31 -12.04
N ASP A 144 -24.14 3.02 -11.75
CA ASP A 144 -23.51 2.59 -10.51
C ASP A 144 -22.07 3.09 -10.40
N VAL A 145 -21.70 3.57 -9.22
CA VAL A 145 -20.33 4.02 -8.92
C VAL A 145 -19.53 2.84 -8.36
N LEU A 146 -18.59 2.37 -9.16
CA LEU A 146 -17.77 1.20 -8.87
C LEU A 146 -16.32 1.61 -8.60
N LYS A 147 -15.62 0.77 -7.86
CA LYS A 147 -14.17 0.89 -7.64
C LYS A 147 -13.46 -0.40 -8.04
N ALA A 148 -12.33 -0.28 -8.70
CA ALA A 148 -11.42 -1.39 -8.94
C ALA A 148 -10.23 -1.31 -7.98
N SER A 149 -10.21 -2.20 -6.99
CA SER A 149 -9.14 -2.29 -5.98
C SER A 149 -7.97 -3.08 -6.55
N SER A 150 -6.78 -2.50 -6.55
CA SER A 150 -5.64 -3.08 -7.25
C SER A 150 -5.21 -4.45 -6.68
N LEU A 151 -5.07 -5.43 -7.56
CA LEU A 151 -4.51 -6.77 -7.24
C LEU A 151 -2.97 -6.78 -7.24
N ALA A 152 -2.37 -5.67 -7.62
CA ALA A 152 -0.94 -5.48 -7.64
C ALA A 152 -0.59 -4.07 -7.17
N TYR A 153 0.40 -3.94 -6.31
CA TYR A 153 0.86 -2.62 -5.88
C TYR A 153 2.02 -2.16 -6.75
N PHE A 154 2.01 -0.89 -7.12
CA PHE A 154 3.19 -0.22 -7.64
C PHE A 154 4.05 0.21 -6.45
N LEU A 155 5.19 -0.47 -6.31
CA LEU A 155 6.26 -0.01 -5.44
C LEU A 155 7.23 0.79 -6.32
N ASP A 156 7.27 2.11 -6.13
CA ASP A 156 8.31 2.97 -6.68
C ASP A 156 9.25 3.35 -5.54
N VAL A 157 10.19 2.45 -5.28
CA VAL A 157 11.39 2.77 -4.51
C VAL A 157 12.48 3.14 -5.49
N TRP A 158 13.43 3.98 -5.06
CA TRP A 158 14.50 4.53 -5.91
C TRP A 158 15.31 3.50 -6.73
N ILE A 159 15.19 2.21 -6.41
CA ILE A 159 15.87 1.07 -7.06
C ILE A 159 14.90 0.18 -7.86
N VAL A 160 13.60 0.18 -7.53
CA VAL A 160 12.60 -0.72 -8.13
C VAL A 160 11.37 0.09 -8.50
N ASN A 161 11.13 0.22 -9.81
CA ASN A 161 9.89 0.74 -10.38
C ASN A 161 9.18 -0.41 -11.11
N LYS A 162 8.61 -1.34 -10.33
CA LYS A 162 7.93 -2.54 -10.87
C LYS A 162 6.60 -2.76 -10.14
N LYS A 163 5.60 -3.20 -10.90
CA LYS A 163 4.31 -3.67 -10.40
C LYS A 163 4.54 -5.01 -9.70
N ILE A 164 4.26 -5.09 -8.40
CA ILE A 164 4.35 -6.33 -7.62
C ILE A 164 2.93 -6.85 -7.43
N ILE A 165 2.64 -8.00 -8.02
CA ILE A 165 1.36 -8.69 -7.85
C ILE A 165 1.34 -9.28 -6.45
N HIS A 166 0.41 -8.83 -5.61
CA HIS A 166 0.31 -9.28 -4.21
C HIS A 166 -0.73 -10.40 -4.07
N SER A 167 -1.77 -10.39 -4.91
CA SER A 167 -2.79 -11.43 -4.97
C SER A 167 -3.21 -11.67 -6.41
N LEU A 168 -3.54 -12.92 -6.73
CA LEU A 168 -4.29 -13.22 -7.96
C LEU A 168 -5.79 -12.98 -7.68
N PRO A 169 -6.58 -12.66 -8.71
CA PRO A 169 -8.03 -12.69 -8.55
C PRO A 169 -8.50 -14.12 -8.34
N ASP A 170 -9.53 -14.30 -7.51
CA ASP A 170 -10.18 -15.59 -7.38
C ASP A 170 -11.11 -15.86 -8.58
N ARG A 171 -11.44 -17.14 -8.80
CA ARG A 171 -12.41 -17.50 -9.84
C ARG A 171 -13.77 -16.86 -9.52
N PHE A 172 -14.45 -16.45 -10.58
CA PHE A 172 -15.72 -15.72 -10.57
C PHE A 172 -15.66 -14.31 -10.00
N GLU A 173 -14.49 -13.79 -9.64
CA GLU A 173 -14.36 -12.38 -9.31
C GLU A 173 -14.50 -11.50 -10.54
N LEU A 174 -15.24 -10.39 -10.40
CA LEU A 174 -15.28 -9.35 -11.40
C LEU A 174 -14.00 -8.52 -11.32
N VAL A 175 -13.27 -8.46 -12.43
CA VAL A 175 -12.05 -7.67 -12.55
C VAL A 175 -12.22 -6.59 -13.62
N ARG A 176 -11.59 -5.44 -13.38
CA ARG A 176 -11.39 -4.40 -14.39
C ARG A 176 -10.01 -4.59 -15.00
N PHE A 177 -9.94 -4.58 -16.32
CA PHE A 177 -8.69 -4.80 -17.05
C PHE A 177 -8.59 -3.91 -18.28
N ARG A 178 -7.39 -3.81 -18.81
CA ARG A 178 -7.08 -3.06 -20.03
C ARG A 178 -7.01 -4.02 -21.22
N SER A 179 -7.82 -3.76 -22.24
CA SER A 179 -7.76 -4.52 -23.51
C SER A 179 -6.52 -4.13 -24.34
N GLU A 180 -6.27 -4.87 -25.41
CA GLU A 180 -5.21 -4.56 -26.38
C GLU A 180 -5.36 -3.16 -27.00
N THR A 181 -6.60 -2.69 -27.15
CA THR A 181 -6.91 -1.33 -27.64
C THR A 181 -6.74 -0.24 -26.57
N ASN A 182 -6.20 -0.59 -25.40
CA ASN A 182 -6.05 0.27 -24.23
C ASN A 182 -7.39 0.74 -23.61
N SER A 183 -8.53 0.20 -24.06
CA SER A 183 -9.84 0.44 -23.42
C SER A 183 -9.94 -0.33 -22.10
N LYS A 184 -10.62 0.27 -21.11
CA LYS A 184 -10.88 -0.36 -19.82
C LYS A 184 -12.20 -1.14 -19.91
N LEU A 185 -12.14 -2.44 -19.62
CA LEU A 185 -13.30 -3.34 -19.64
C LEU A 185 -13.45 -4.02 -18.28
N CYS A 186 -14.64 -4.56 -18.03
CA CYS A 186 -14.93 -5.39 -16.86
C CYS A 186 -15.29 -6.81 -17.34
N GLY A 187 -14.86 -7.82 -16.60
CA GLY A 187 -15.22 -9.21 -16.88
C GLY A 187 -14.94 -10.15 -15.71
N TRP A 188 -15.49 -11.36 -15.79
CA TRP A 188 -15.44 -12.37 -14.74
C TRP A 188 -14.28 -13.31 -14.99
N VAL A 189 -13.46 -13.53 -13.98
CA VAL A 189 -12.34 -14.47 -14.08
C VAL A 189 -12.89 -15.90 -14.11
N ILE A 190 -12.69 -16.61 -15.21
CA ILE A 190 -13.14 -18.00 -15.36
C ILE A 190 -11.99 -19.00 -15.30
N GLY A 191 -10.75 -18.56 -15.54
CA GLY A 191 -9.55 -19.40 -15.53
C GLY A 191 -8.35 -18.66 -14.93
N LEU A 192 -7.62 -19.35 -14.06
CA LEU A 192 -6.37 -18.89 -13.44
C LEU A 192 -5.17 -19.29 -14.32
N PRO A 193 -3.95 -18.77 -14.05
CA PRO A 193 -2.79 -19.06 -14.89
C PRO A 193 -2.52 -20.56 -15.01
N ALA A 194 -2.20 -21.00 -16.24
CA ALA A 194 -1.95 -22.39 -16.60
C ALA A 194 -3.12 -23.38 -16.41
N GLU A 195 -4.36 -22.88 -16.33
CA GLU A 195 -5.56 -23.72 -16.33
C GLU A 195 -6.18 -23.85 -17.73
N GLU A 196 -6.80 -24.99 -17.98
CA GLU A 196 -7.66 -25.22 -19.15
C GLU A 196 -9.12 -25.08 -18.74
N VAL A 197 -9.89 -24.32 -19.52
CA VAL A 197 -11.27 -24.00 -19.22
C VAL A 197 -12.15 -24.29 -20.42
N GLU A 198 -13.28 -24.94 -20.17
CA GLU A 198 -14.33 -25.23 -21.15
C GLU A 198 -15.69 -24.92 -20.51
N MET A 199 -16.68 -24.54 -21.30
CA MET A 199 -18.06 -24.38 -20.82
C MET A 199 -19.01 -25.18 -21.71
N ILE A 200 -19.68 -26.16 -21.14
CA ILE A 200 -20.63 -27.03 -21.82
C ILE A 200 -21.94 -26.97 -21.05
N ASP A 201 -23.03 -26.62 -21.73
CA ASP A 201 -24.38 -26.53 -21.16
C ASP A 201 -24.43 -25.65 -19.90
N ASP A 202 -23.80 -24.47 -19.97
CA ASP A 202 -23.69 -23.48 -18.89
C ASP A 202 -22.89 -23.97 -17.65
N ILE A 203 -22.21 -25.12 -17.73
CA ILE A 203 -21.34 -25.64 -16.68
C ILE A 203 -19.88 -25.34 -17.03
N LEU A 204 -19.18 -24.67 -16.13
CA LEU A 204 -17.76 -24.40 -16.26
C LEU A 204 -16.94 -25.64 -15.86
N PHE A 205 -16.12 -26.13 -16.77
CA PHE A 205 -15.12 -27.17 -16.52
C PHE A 205 -13.74 -26.55 -16.45
N VAL A 206 -12.96 -26.93 -15.44
CA VAL A 206 -11.59 -26.46 -15.24
C VAL A 206 -10.72 -27.68 -15.07
N ASN A 207 -9.76 -27.86 -15.98
CA ASN A 207 -8.93 -29.08 -16.05
C ASN A 207 -9.81 -30.35 -15.97
N ASN A 208 -10.87 -30.40 -16.78
CA ASN A 208 -11.89 -31.47 -16.82
C ASN A 208 -12.71 -31.69 -15.54
N THR A 209 -12.61 -30.79 -14.55
CA THR A 209 -13.40 -30.85 -13.32
C THR A 209 -14.52 -29.82 -13.36
N PRO A 210 -15.80 -30.19 -13.19
CA PRO A 210 -16.88 -29.22 -13.15
C PRO A 210 -16.76 -28.35 -11.89
N ILE A 211 -16.79 -27.04 -12.09
CA ILE A 211 -16.77 -26.04 -11.03
C ILE A 211 -18.15 -25.41 -10.95
N PHE A 212 -18.84 -25.66 -9.84
CA PHE A 212 -20.09 -25.02 -9.54
C PHE A 212 -19.83 -23.72 -8.76
N ALA A 213 -20.47 -22.65 -9.19
CA ALA A 213 -20.51 -21.42 -8.41
C ALA A 213 -21.22 -21.69 -7.08
N THR A 214 -20.46 -21.70 -5.97
CA THR A 214 -21.00 -21.99 -4.63
C THR A 214 -21.65 -20.79 -3.95
N SER A 215 -21.58 -19.61 -4.56
CA SER A 215 -22.09 -18.36 -3.99
C SER A 215 -23.17 -17.76 -4.87
N GLU A 216 -24.26 -17.28 -4.23
CA GLU A 216 -25.31 -16.47 -4.84
C GLU A 216 -24.77 -15.17 -5.50
N SER A 217 -23.52 -14.80 -5.20
CA SER A 217 -22.85 -13.62 -5.76
C SER A 217 -22.20 -13.85 -7.13
N VAL A 218 -22.28 -15.06 -7.69
CA VAL A 218 -21.68 -15.39 -8.98
C VAL A 218 -22.76 -15.40 -10.07
N PRO A 219 -22.59 -14.68 -11.19
CA PRO A 219 -23.52 -14.80 -12.32
C PRO A 219 -23.58 -16.23 -12.82
N MET A 220 -24.79 -16.72 -13.08
CA MET A 220 -24.95 -17.82 -14.05
C MET A 220 -24.48 -17.30 -15.41
N LEU A 221 -23.24 -17.64 -15.78
CA LEU A 221 -22.70 -17.38 -17.10
C LEU A 221 -23.38 -18.35 -18.07
N ARG A 222 -24.17 -17.82 -19.01
CA ARG A 222 -24.84 -18.63 -20.04
C ARG A 222 -24.06 -18.62 -21.34
N GLY A 223 -23.84 -19.78 -21.91
CA GLY A 223 -23.15 -19.98 -23.18
C GLY A 223 -22.30 -21.24 -23.22
N ASN A 224 -21.82 -21.56 -24.41
CA ASN A 224 -20.82 -22.61 -24.61
C ASN A 224 -19.48 -21.96 -24.94
N LEU A 225 -18.41 -22.51 -24.39
CA LEU A 225 -17.04 -22.05 -24.60
C LEU A 225 -16.17 -23.23 -25.02
N PRO A 226 -15.46 -23.13 -26.15
CA PRO A 226 -14.52 -24.17 -26.54
C PRO A 226 -13.38 -24.25 -25.52
N LEU A 227 -12.77 -25.42 -25.40
CA LEU A 227 -11.59 -25.64 -24.57
C LEU A 227 -10.52 -24.58 -24.87
N THR A 228 -10.20 -23.77 -23.88
CA THR A 228 -9.26 -22.64 -23.97
C THR A 228 -8.33 -22.68 -22.78
N SER A 229 -7.02 -22.55 -23.01
CA SER A 229 -6.01 -22.58 -21.95
C SER A 229 -5.52 -21.18 -21.61
N ALA A 230 -5.38 -20.88 -20.33
CA ALA A 230 -4.72 -19.66 -19.86
C ALA A 230 -3.20 -19.83 -19.93
N GLY A 231 -2.48 -18.83 -20.43
CA GLY A 231 -1.03 -18.76 -20.29
C GLY A 231 -0.56 -18.69 -18.83
N ALA A 232 0.73 -18.90 -18.61
CA ALA A 232 1.33 -18.96 -17.26
C ALA A 232 1.32 -17.61 -16.51
N TYR A 233 1.10 -16.49 -17.21
CA TYR A 233 1.09 -15.13 -16.64
C TYR A 233 -0.16 -14.34 -17.04
N SER A 234 -1.25 -15.05 -17.32
CA SER A 234 -2.52 -14.52 -17.76
C SER A 234 -3.67 -15.23 -17.07
N VAL A 235 -4.83 -14.59 -17.10
CA VAL A 235 -6.09 -15.17 -16.64
C VAL A 235 -7.08 -15.15 -17.79
N LEU A 236 -8.01 -16.09 -17.81
CA LEU A 236 -9.14 -16.07 -18.74
C LEU A 236 -10.27 -15.27 -18.11
N VAL A 237 -10.69 -14.23 -18.80
CA VAL A 237 -11.76 -13.34 -18.39
C VAL A 237 -12.88 -13.38 -19.40
N VAL A 238 -14.11 -13.56 -18.94
CA VAL A 238 -15.30 -13.48 -19.78
C VAL A 238 -15.93 -12.10 -19.64
N THR A 239 -16.16 -11.44 -20.77
CA THR A 239 -17.06 -10.29 -20.84
C THR A 239 -18.48 -10.76 -21.08
N VAL A 240 -19.43 -10.15 -20.39
CA VAL A 240 -20.85 -10.53 -20.43
C VAL A 240 -21.64 -9.44 -21.15
N ARG A 241 -22.68 -9.83 -21.86
CA ARG A 241 -23.67 -8.91 -22.44
C ARG A 241 -25.06 -9.44 -22.12
N LEU A 242 -25.82 -8.67 -21.34
CA LEU A 242 -27.19 -9.01 -20.94
C LEU A 242 -27.30 -10.42 -20.32
N GLY A 243 -26.34 -10.80 -19.46
CA GLY A 243 -26.31 -12.10 -18.78
C GLY A 243 -25.80 -13.28 -19.61
N SER A 244 -25.46 -13.08 -20.88
CA SER A 244 -24.83 -14.09 -21.74
C SER A 244 -23.34 -13.81 -21.95
N VAL A 245 -22.56 -14.88 -22.10
CA VAL A 245 -21.14 -14.80 -22.46
C VAL A 245 -21.00 -14.13 -23.82
N ASP A 246 -20.28 -12.99 -23.88
CA ASP A 246 -20.03 -12.24 -25.13
C ASP A 246 -18.71 -12.69 -25.75
N GLN A 247 -17.61 -12.60 -24.98
CA GLN A 247 -16.26 -12.94 -25.44
C GLN A 247 -15.41 -13.47 -24.29
N ILE A 248 -14.53 -14.43 -24.59
CA ILE A 248 -13.41 -14.79 -23.71
C ILE A 248 -12.19 -13.97 -24.13
N ARG A 249 -11.47 -13.49 -23.14
CA ARG A 249 -10.21 -12.79 -23.32
C ARG A 249 -9.16 -13.39 -22.41
N GLU A 250 -8.02 -13.72 -22.99
CA GLU A 250 -6.82 -13.95 -22.20
C GLU A 250 -6.23 -12.60 -21.81
N VAL A 251 -6.13 -12.34 -20.52
CA VAL A 251 -5.69 -11.05 -19.98
C VAL A 251 -4.38 -11.25 -19.21
N PRO A 252 -3.27 -10.66 -19.67
CA PRO A 252 -2.03 -10.67 -18.90
C PRO A 252 -2.23 -10.07 -17.51
N LEU A 253 -1.61 -10.64 -16.48
CA LEU A 253 -1.74 -10.14 -15.10
C LEU A 253 -1.32 -8.66 -14.96
N THR A 254 -0.40 -8.20 -15.81
CA THR A 254 0.02 -6.80 -15.87
C THR A 254 -1.09 -5.85 -16.32
N HIS A 255 -2.04 -6.32 -17.14
CA HIS A 255 -3.17 -5.55 -17.67
C HIS A 255 -4.38 -5.50 -16.74
N ILE A 256 -4.41 -6.34 -15.70
CA ILE A 256 -5.46 -6.28 -14.68
C ILE A 256 -5.27 -5.01 -13.85
N ILE A 257 -6.32 -4.20 -13.78
CA ILE A 257 -6.36 -2.97 -12.99
C ILE A 257 -6.70 -3.32 -11.55
N GLY A 258 -7.75 -4.12 -11.32
CA GLY A 258 -8.15 -4.51 -9.98
C GLY A 258 -9.47 -5.27 -9.91
N LYS A 259 -9.79 -5.75 -8.71
CA LYS A 259 -11.08 -6.37 -8.36
C LYS A 259 -12.16 -5.29 -8.24
N VAL A 260 -13.26 -5.46 -8.95
CA VAL A 260 -14.38 -4.53 -8.96
C VAL A 260 -15.28 -4.78 -7.75
N GLY A 261 -15.76 -3.70 -7.14
CA GLY A 261 -16.83 -3.72 -6.15
C GLY A 261 -17.52 -2.37 -6.07
N ILE A 262 -18.57 -2.28 -5.26
CA ILE A 262 -19.31 -1.04 -5.04
C ILE A 262 -18.41 -0.04 -4.30
N ALA A 263 -18.39 1.22 -4.76
CA ALA A 263 -17.60 2.26 -4.13
C ALA A 263 -18.23 2.78 -2.83
N PHE A 264 -19.56 2.92 -2.82
CA PHE A 264 -20.38 3.53 -1.75
C PHE A 264 -21.56 2.67 -1.33
#